data_AF-A0A3A9WFB4-F1
#
_entry.id   AF-A0A3A9WFB4-F1
#
_cell.length_a   1.000
_cell.length_b   1.000
_cell.length_c   1.000
_cell.angle_alpha   90.00
_cell.angle_beta   90.00
_cell.angle_gamma   90.00
#
_symmetry.space_group_name_H-M   'P 1'
#
loop_
_entity.id
_entity.type
_entity.pdbx_description
1 polymer ?
#
loop_
_entity_poly.entity_id
_entity_poly.type
_entity_poly.pdbx_seq_one_letter_code
_entity_poly.pdbx_strand_id
1 'polypeptide(L)'
;MPSLYDDLFEDSGKKNKPTDHKPEPIDLDNDRFQETGKESLDEILILIKQFTTKAEPFSQLLTRTRAVDYEVEKGILDFFLIAKDKHDQGSLANERSYYAVLQTKFTAIITPMLDLGHIHLQTIKQFNRDIDKDYYSIEKTDKQVQSDKEIAIDHINIQRKILADAATSLSILEEALTNTEDRLRTYIDIGGINNISRSECEILAQKRISLTSGQLHQFDYSFFKINLLDKTAIAMGMYLKETTSQYLGKLSKVFG
;
A
#
# COMPACT_ATOMS: atom_id res chain seq x y z
N MET A 1 -12.04 -38.78 -3.16
CA MET A 1 -11.50 -37.41 -3.27
C MET A 1 -10.36 -37.31 -2.29
N PRO A 2 -9.14 -36.91 -2.70
CA PRO A 2 -8.02 -36.78 -1.79
C PRO A 2 -8.16 -35.49 -0.97
N SER A 3 -7.77 -35.58 0.31
CA SER A 3 -7.65 -34.48 1.24
C SER A 3 -6.35 -33.70 0.98
N LEU A 4 -6.42 -32.36 0.96
CA LEU A 4 -5.30 -31.44 0.71
C LEU A 4 -4.23 -31.40 1.82
N TYR A 5 -4.29 -32.30 2.81
CA TYR A 5 -3.39 -32.34 3.97
C TYR A 5 -2.59 -33.64 4.12
N ASP A 6 -2.82 -34.65 3.27
CA ASP A 6 -2.10 -35.93 3.39
C ASP A 6 -0.68 -35.90 2.76
N ASP A 7 -0.37 -34.91 1.92
CA ASP A 7 0.96 -34.77 1.26
C ASP A 7 2.04 -34.10 2.13
N LEU A 8 1.73 -33.67 3.36
CA LEU A 8 2.70 -32.99 4.23
C LEU A 8 3.48 -33.93 5.16
N PHE A 9 3.11 -35.21 5.25
CA PHE A 9 3.75 -36.17 6.16
C PHE A 9 3.92 -37.58 5.57
N GLU A 10 4.12 -37.73 4.26
CA GLU A 10 4.65 -38.98 3.71
C GLU A 10 6.18 -39.04 3.82
N ASP A 11 6.62 -39.84 4.78
CA ASP A 11 8.00 -40.24 5.05
C ASP A 11 8.56 -41.08 3.89
N SER A 12 9.23 -40.43 2.92
CA SER A 12 10.04 -41.13 1.93
C SER A 12 11.50 -41.16 2.38
N GLY A 13 11.89 -42.27 2.99
CA GLY A 13 13.25 -42.58 3.44
C GLY A 13 14.36 -42.31 2.41
N LYS A 14 14.99 -41.14 2.54
CA LYS A 14 16.33 -40.85 1.99
C LYS A 14 17.21 -40.29 3.10
N LYS A 15 18.19 -41.11 3.52
CA LYS A 15 19.30 -40.67 4.38
C LYS A 15 20.06 -39.54 3.69
N ASN A 16 19.78 -38.29 4.06
CA ASN A 16 20.63 -37.16 3.71
C ASN A 16 21.90 -37.24 4.57
N LYS A 17 23.05 -37.32 3.92
CA LYS A 17 24.36 -37.13 4.54
C LYS A 17 24.40 -35.76 5.23
N PRO A 18 25.08 -35.62 6.38
CA PRO A 18 25.26 -34.32 7.00
C PRO A 18 26.08 -33.44 6.05
N THR A 19 25.49 -32.35 5.57
CA THR A 19 26.19 -31.27 4.90
C THR A 19 27.05 -30.58 5.96
N ASP A 20 28.36 -30.76 5.85
CA ASP A 20 29.38 -30.05 6.59
C ASP A 20 29.34 -28.56 6.16
N HIS A 21 28.41 -27.80 6.73
CA HIS A 21 28.39 -26.35 6.62
C HIS A 21 29.56 -25.81 7.44
N LYS A 22 30.70 -25.64 6.77
CA LYS A 22 31.73 -24.74 7.28
C LYS A 22 31.09 -23.38 7.53
N PRO A 23 31.22 -22.80 8.73
CA PRO A 23 30.74 -21.44 8.97
C PRO A 23 31.45 -20.52 7.97
N GLU A 24 30.67 -19.81 7.17
CA GLU A 24 31.22 -18.74 6.32
C GLU A 24 31.92 -17.74 7.24
N PRO A 25 33.14 -17.29 6.89
CA PRO A 25 33.86 -16.33 7.70
C PRO A 25 33.01 -15.06 7.83
N ILE A 26 32.82 -14.61 9.07
CA ILE A 26 32.12 -13.36 9.38
C ILE A 26 32.90 -12.24 8.70
N ASP A 27 32.28 -11.60 7.72
CA ASP A 27 32.82 -10.41 7.08
C ASP A 27 32.74 -9.23 8.07
N LEU A 28 33.89 -8.94 8.69
CA LEU A 28 34.05 -7.85 9.66
C LEU A 28 34.12 -6.48 8.96
N ASP A 29 34.33 -6.42 7.64
CA ASP A 29 34.30 -5.20 6.83
C ASP A 29 32.87 -4.85 6.34
N ASN A 30 31.87 -5.64 6.75
CA ASN A 30 30.47 -5.34 6.49
C ASN A 30 30.08 -4.03 7.20
N ASP A 31 29.48 -3.09 6.45
CA ASP A 31 29.04 -1.77 6.95
C ASP A 31 28.24 -1.84 8.27
N ARG A 32 27.58 -2.96 8.57
CA ARG A 32 26.87 -3.22 9.84
C ARG A 32 27.76 -3.21 11.10
N PHE A 33 29.08 -3.32 10.96
CA PHE A 33 30.04 -3.37 12.08
C PHE A 33 30.90 -2.10 12.22
N GLN A 34 30.65 -1.05 11.44
CA GLN A 34 31.39 0.20 11.55
C GLN A 34 30.96 1.00 12.79
N GLU A 35 31.83 1.09 13.80
CA GLU A 35 31.60 1.70 15.13
C GLU A 35 31.40 3.23 15.15
N THR A 36 31.32 3.90 14.00
CA THR A 36 31.29 5.37 13.91
C THR A 36 29.96 5.97 13.45
N GLY A 37 28.94 5.12 13.22
CA GLY A 37 27.58 5.52 12.84
C GLY A 37 26.57 5.41 13.99
N LYS A 38 25.35 5.94 13.79
CA LYS A 38 24.23 5.66 14.70
C LYS A 38 23.89 4.18 14.66
N GLU A 39 23.51 3.59 15.80
CA GLU A 39 23.11 2.18 15.84
C GLU A 39 21.92 1.91 14.89
N SER A 40 21.94 0.76 14.21
CA SER A 40 20.96 0.44 13.16
C SER A 40 19.51 0.48 13.65
N LEU A 41 19.26 0.09 14.91
CA LEU A 41 17.92 0.15 15.49
C LEU A 41 17.45 1.60 15.69
N ASP A 42 18.34 2.52 16.05
CA ASP A 42 17.99 3.94 16.17
C ASP A 42 17.71 4.59 14.81
N GLU A 43 18.45 4.20 13.78
CA GLU A 43 18.18 4.64 12.42
C GLU A 43 16.80 4.19 11.93
N ILE A 44 16.40 2.95 12.24
CA ILE A 44 15.06 2.42 11.96
C ILE A 44 13.99 3.23 12.71
N LEU A 45 14.21 3.53 14.00
CA LEU A 45 13.27 4.34 14.79
C LEU A 45 13.17 5.78 14.25
N ILE A 46 14.27 6.35 13.72
CA ILE A 46 14.25 7.64 13.03
C ILE A 46 13.41 7.57 11.75
N LEU A 47 13.55 6.54 10.92
CA LEU A 47 12.72 6.34 9.73
C LEU A 47 11.24 6.18 10.08
N ILE A 48 10.93 5.44 11.15
CA ILE A 48 9.56 5.30 11.69
C ILE A 48 9.00 6.66 12.12
N LYS A 49 9.79 7.47 12.80
CA LYS A 49 9.39 8.83 13.21
C LYS A 49 9.14 9.72 12.00
N GLN A 50 10.01 9.66 10.99
CA GLN A 50 9.83 10.40 9.73
C GLN A 50 8.53 9.98 9.02
N PHE A 51 8.24 8.69 8.96
CA PHE A 51 6.98 8.19 8.41
C PHE A 51 5.80 8.77 9.20
N THR A 52 5.83 8.66 10.53
CA THR A 52 4.72 9.06 11.41
C THR A 52 4.40 10.55 11.25
N THR A 53 5.41 11.41 11.22
CA THR A 53 5.25 12.86 11.00
C THR A 53 4.59 13.17 9.66
N LYS A 54 4.94 12.44 8.59
CA LYS A 54 4.31 12.62 7.26
C LYS A 54 2.92 11.96 7.19
N ALA A 55 2.71 10.89 7.94
CA ALA A 55 1.49 10.09 7.90
C ALA A 55 0.31 10.73 8.64
N GLU A 56 0.56 11.59 9.62
CA GLU A 56 -0.49 12.30 10.35
C GLU A 56 -1.36 13.20 9.45
N PRO A 57 -0.80 14.18 8.71
CA PRO A 57 -1.60 14.99 7.78
C PRO A 57 -2.19 14.15 6.64
N PHE A 58 -1.49 13.08 6.22
CA PHE A 58 -1.99 12.16 5.22
C PHE A 58 -3.22 11.36 5.69
N SER A 59 -3.23 10.91 6.95
CA SER A 59 -4.37 10.18 7.53
C SER A 59 -5.59 11.10 7.69
N GLN A 60 -5.37 12.38 8.02
CA GLN A 60 -6.43 13.39 8.02
C GLN A 60 -6.99 13.63 6.62
N LEU A 61 -6.13 13.70 5.60
CA LEU A 61 -6.54 13.78 4.20
C LEU A 61 -7.41 12.58 3.80
N LEU A 62 -6.98 11.35 4.11
CA LEU A 62 -7.75 10.13 3.81
C LEU A 62 -9.13 10.14 4.47
N THR A 63 -9.21 10.60 5.73
CA THR A 63 -10.47 10.71 6.47
C THR A 63 -11.41 11.73 5.83
N ARG A 64 -10.90 12.91 5.44
CA ARG A 64 -11.70 13.93 4.76
C ARG A 64 -12.18 13.46 3.39
N THR A 65 -11.34 12.77 2.63
CA THR A 65 -11.73 12.21 1.33
C THR A 65 -12.83 11.15 1.49
N ARG A 66 -12.69 10.24 2.46
CA ARG A 66 -13.71 9.22 2.79
C ARG A 66 -15.03 9.83 3.25
N ALA A 67 -15.01 10.87 4.08
CA ALA A 67 -16.23 11.54 4.56
C ALA A 67 -17.06 12.20 3.43
N VAL A 68 -16.42 12.52 2.31
CA VAL A 68 -17.10 13.08 1.12
C VAL A 68 -17.65 11.97 0.21
N ASP A 69 -17.09 10.75 0.27
CA ASP A 69 -17.41 9.66 -0.64
C ASP A 69 -18.29 8.56 0.02
N TYR A 70 -18.46 8.54 1.36
CA TYR A 70 -19.25 7.54 2.12
C TYR A 70 -20.41 8.16 2.92
N GLU A 71 -21.44 8.57 2.19
CA GLU A 71 -22.83 8.50 2.67
C GLU A 71 -23.59 7.47 1.80
N VAL A 72 -22.99 6.28 1.67
CA VAL A 72 -23.60 5.11 1.04
C VAL A 72 -23.64 4.03 2.12
N GLU A 73 -24.65 4.10 2.98
CA GLU A 73 -25.11 2.92 3.70
C GLU A 73 -25.57 1.92 2.63
N LYS A 74 -24.76 0.88 2.39
CA LYS A 74 -25.19 -0.29 1.63
C LYS A 74 -26.22 -1.06 2.46
N GLY A 75 -27.42 -0.52 2.53
CA GLY A 75 -28.62 -1.20 2.99
C GLY A 75 -29.19 -2.05 1.86
N ILE A 76 -29.76 -3.19 2.19
CA ILE A 76 -30.33 -4.21 1.29
C ILE A 76 -31.55 -3.67 0.47
N LEU A 77 -31.82 -2.37 0.53
CA LEU A 77 -32.94 -1.67 -0.09
C LEU A 77 -32.67 -1.22 -1.55
N ASP A 78 -31.42 -1.21 -2.02
CA ASP A 78 -31.06 -0.75 -3.38
C ASP A 78 -31.51 -1.68 -4.52
N PHE A 79 -32.06 -2.86 -4.20
CA PHE A 79 -32.59 -3.78 -5.22
C PHE A 79 -34.01 -3.45 -5.70
N PHE A 80 -34.74 -2.53 -5.04
CA PHE A 80 -36.16 -2.28 -5.32
C PHE A 80 -36.51 -0.87 -5.79
N LEU A 81 -35.53 0.00 -5.98
CA LEU A 81 -35.74 1.31 -6.59
C LEU A 81 -34.85 1.40 -7.83
N ILE A 82 -35.43 1.75 -8.98
CA ILE A 82 -34.67 2.32 -10.09
C ILE A 82 -34.10 3.63 -9.56
N ALA A 83 -32.94 3.52 -8.89
CA ALA A 83 -32.28 4.63 -8.27
C ALA A 83 -31.82 5.55 -9.41
N LYS A 84 -32.36 6.77 -9.45
CA LYS A 84 -31.62 7.89 -10.05
C LYS A 84 -30.21 7.83 -9.47
N ASP A 85 -29.20 7.76 -10.33
CA ASP A 85 -27.81 7.74 -9.89
C ASP A 85 -27.60 8.88 -8.88
N LYS A 86 -27.30 8.55 -7.62
CA LYS A 86 -27.12 9.52 -6.51
C LYS A 86 -26.00 10.52 -6.83
N HIS A 87 -25.14 10.20 -7.81
CA HIS A 87 -24.03 11.00 -8.27
C HIS A 87 -24.23 11.66 -9.63
N ASP A 88 -25.42 11.57 -10.25
CA ASP A 88 -25.75 12.35 -11.45
C ASP A 88 -25.70 13.85 -11.14
N GLN A 89 -24.83 14.56 -11.86
CA GLN A 89 -24.60 15.99 -11.67
C GLN A 89 -25.57 16.86 -12.50
N GLY A 90 -26.46 16.24 -13.28
CA GLY A 90 -27.58 16.87 -13.99
C GLY A 90 -27.20 17.74 -15.19
N SER A 91 -25.91 18.01 -15.42
CA SER A 91 -25.41 18.71 -16.61
C SER A 91 -23.97 18.31 -16.95
N LEU A 92 -23.60 18.47 -18.23
CA LEU A 92 -22.24 18.19 -18.70
C LEU A 92 -21.19 19.04 -17.97
N ALA A 93 -21.49 20.32 -17.71
CA ALA A 93 -20.57 21.21 -17.00
C ALA A 93 -20.29 20.76 -15.56
N ASN A 94 -21.31 20.27 -14.87
CA ASN A 94 -21.16 19.77 -13.51
C ASN A 94 -20.42 18.41 -13.48
N GLU A 95 -20.71 17.50 -14.42
CA GLU A 95 -19.97 16.23 -14.53
C GLU A 95 -18.47 16.47 -14.81
N ARG A 96 -18.14 17.44 -15.68
CA ARG A 96 -16.73 17.84 -15.92
C ARG A 96 -16.07 18.40 -14.66
N SER A 97 -16.78 19.25 -13.92
CA SER A 97 -16.28 19.85 -12.69
C SER A 97 -16.05 18.78 -11.62
N TYR A 98 -16.99 17.84 -11.48
CA TYR A 98 -16.88 16.71 -10.59
C TYR A 98 -15.72 15.78 -10.96
N TYR A 99 -15.57 15.45 -12.24
CA TYR A 99 -14.43 14.69 -12.77
C TYR A 99 -13.08 15.34 -12.40
N ALA A 100 -12.95 16.66 -12.58
CA ALA A 100 -11.74 17.39 -12.21
C ALA A 100 -11.45 17.37 -10.70
N VAL A 101 -12.49 17.44 -9.86
CA VAL A 101 -12.37 17.29 -8.40
C VAL A 101 -11.87 15.90 -8.04
N LEU A 102 -12.41 14.84 -8.66
CA LEU A 102 -11.95 13.47 -8.43
C LEU A 102 -10.49 13.27 -8.83
N GLN A 103 -10.06 13.82 -9.98
CA GLN A 103 -8.65 13.78 -10.39
C GLN A 103 -7.74 14.51 -9.41
N THR A 104 -8.19 15.66 -8.89
CA THR A 104 -7.46 16.44 -7.88
C THR A 104 -7.32 15.65 -6.58
N LYS A 105 -8.39 15.02 -6.11
CA LYS A 105 -8.38 14.15 -4.92
C LYS A 105 -7.43 12.95 -5.10
N PHE A 106 -7.47 12.29 -6.26
CA PHE A 106 -6.59 11.17 -6.57
C PHE A 106 -5.12 11.61 -6.50
N THR A 107 -4.79 12.70 -7.17
CA THR A 107 -3.43 13.29 -7.19
C THR A 107 -2.96 13.68 -5.79
N ALA A 108 -3.86 14.26 -4.98
CA ALA A 108 -3.56 14.66 -3.61
C ALA A 108 -3.24 13.46 -2.69
N ILE A 109 -3.74 12.26 -3.00
CA ILE A 109 -3.47 11.04 -2.22
C ILE A 109 -2.24 10.30 -2.76
N ILE A 110 -2.13 10.08 -4.07
CA ILE A 110 -1.05 9.27 -4.65
C ILE A 110 0.33 9.91 -4.43
N THR A 111 0.42 11.23 -4.47
CA THR A 111 1.68 11.97 -4.30
C THR A 111 2.32 11.76 -2.92
N PRO A 112 1.64 12.04 -1.78
CA PRO A 112 2.20 11.73 -0.46
C PRO A 112 2.29 10.21 -0.19
N MET A 113 1.46 9.38 -0.82
CA MET A 113 1.55 7.93 -0.68
C MET A 113 2.87 7.37 -1.24
N LEU A 114 3.36 7.91 -2.38
CA LEU A 114 4.67 7.56 -2.95
C LEU A 114 5.80 7.83 -1.94
N ASP A 115 5.83 9.03 -1.38
CA ASP A 115 6.80 9.44 -0.34
C ASP A 115 6.80 8.49 0.86
N LEU A 116 5.61 8.20 1.40
CA LEU A 116 5.44 7.28 2.52
C LEU A 116 5.85 5.86 2.14
N GLY A 117 5.56 5.43 0.92
CA GLY A 117 5.99 4.15 0.37
C GLY A 117 7.51 4.01 0.34
N HIS A 118 8.24 5.05 -0.07
CA HIS A 118 9.70 5.05 -0.07
C HIS A 118 10.28 4.91 1.34
N ILE A 119 9.74 5.66 2.32
CA ILE A 119 10.19 5.57 3.72
C ILE A 119 9.90 4.17 4.26
N HIS A 120 8.74 3.59 3.94
CA HIS A 120 8.40 2.22 4.32
C HIS A 120 9.37 1.19 3.73
N LEU A 121 9.71 1.33 2.44
CA LEU A 121 10.70 0.47 1.78
C LEU A 121 12.07 0.58 2.46
N GLN A 122 12.54 1.78 2.74
CA GLN A 122 13.81 2.01 3.43
C GLN A 122 13.81 1.37 4.82
N THR A 123 12.73 1.57 5.59
CA THR A 123 12.55 0.98 6.93
C THR A 123 12.65 -0.53 6.88
N ILE A 124 11.94 -1.18 5.94
CA ILE A 124 11.93 -2.65 5.82
C ILE A 124 13.25 -3.19 5.28
N LYS A 125 13.91 -2.49 4.35
CA LYS A 125 15.25 -2.87 3.88
C LYS A 125 16.23 -2.90 5.04
N GLN A 126 16.27 -1.83 5.82
CA GLN A 126 17.18 -1.70 6.95
C GLN A 126 16.86 -2.72 8.05
N PHE A 127 15.58 -2.87 8.40
CA PHE A 127 15.15 -3.85 9.39
C PHE A 127 15.53 -5.28 9.00
N ASN A 128 15.34 -5.71 7.75
CA ASN A 128 15.70 -7.07 7.35
C ASN A 128 17.20 -7.32 7.28
N ARG A 129 17.98 -6.29 6.89
CA ARG A 129 19.43 -6.38 6.76
C ARG A 129 20.12 -6.42 8.12
N ASP A 130 19.69 -5.54 9.03
CA ASP A 130 20.46 -5.22 10.23
C ASP A 130 19.85 -5.84 11.50
N ILE A 131 18.56 -6.17 11.51
CA ILE A 131 17.88 -6.71 12.69
C ILE A 131 17.60 -8.21 12.53
N ASP A 132 18.14 -8.98 13.47
CA ASP A 132 17.84 -10.41 13.63
C ASP A 132 17.73 -10.80 15.12
N LYS A 133 17.67 -12.11 15.37
CA LYS A 133 17.57 -12.67 16.72
C LYS A 133 18.82 -12.40 17.55
N ASP A 134 19.97 -12.30 16.89
CA ASP A 134 21.28 -12.15 17.51
C ASP A 134 21.75 -10.69 17.54
N TYR A 135 20.93 -9.75 17.03
CA TYR A 135 21.21 -8.32 17.09
C TYR A 135 21.43 -7.88 18.53
N TYR A 136 22.58 -7.25 18.73
CA TYR A 136 23.09 -6.70 19.97
C TYR A 136 23.40 -5.21 19.78
N SER A 137 23.17 -4.43 20.83
CA SER A 137 23.47 -3.00 20.90
C SER A 137 24.56 -2.78 21.95
N ILE A 138 25.50 -1.90 21.65
CA ILE A 138 26.60 -1.55 22.56
C ILE A 138 26.11 -0.49 23.56
N GLU A 139 25.17 0.35 23.14
CA GLU A 139 24.66 1.47 23.93
C GLU A 139 23.44 1.10 24.81
N LYS A 140 22.72 0.02 24.47
CA LYS A 140 21.44 -0.34 25.11
C LYS A 140 21.48 -1.69 25.80
N THR A 141 20.66 -1.81 26.85
CA THR A 141 20.44 -3.10 27.53
C THR A 141 19.60 -4.05 26.66
N ASP A 142 19.75 -5.36 26.85
CA ASP A 142 18.95 -6.38 26.13
C ASP A 142 17.44 -6.13 26.22
N LYS A 143 16.96 -5.66 27.39
CA LYS A 143 15.54 -5.30 27.58
C LYS A 143 15.12 -4.14 26.70
N GLN A 144 15.97 -3.11 26.59
CA GLN A 144 15.70 -1.95 25.74
C GLN A 144 15.74 -2.34 24.27
N VAL A 145 16.71 -3.17 23.86
CA VAL A 145 16.80 -3.70 22.49
C VAL A 145 15.55 -4.47 22.13
N GLN A 146 15.08 -5.36 23.00
CA GLN A 146 13.86 -6.13 22.77
C GLN A 146 12.63 -5.23 22.65
N SER A 147 12.47 -4.27 23.57
CA SER A 147 11.37 -3.29 23.52
C SER A 147 11.39 -2.47 22.23
N ASP A 148 12.56 -1.99 21.81
CA ASP A 148 12.71 -1.17 20.61
C ASP A 148 12.44 -1.99 19.33
N LYS A 149 12.81 -3.28 19.30
CA LYS A 149 12.47 -4.21 18.21
C LYS A 149 10.96 -4.41 18.09
N GLU A 150 10.26 -4.59 19.21
CA GLU A 150 8.80 -4.73 19.24
C GLU A 150 8.11 -3.46 18.74
N ILE A 151 8.53 -2.29 19.23
CA ILE A 151 8.07 -0.98 18.75
C ILE A 151 8.30 -0.86 17.24
N ALA A 152 9.47 -1.24 16.74
CA ALA A 152 9.77 -1.16 15.32
C ALA A 152 8.83 -2.04 14.48
N ILE A 153 8.57 -3.27 14.90
CA ILE A 153 7.66 -4.20 14.22
C ILE A 153 6.23 -3.65 14.20
N ASP A 154 5.73 -3.17 15.35
CA ASP A 154 4.39 -2.61 15.47
C ASP A 154 4.22 -1.41 14.54
N HIS A 155 5.19 -0.51 14.52
CA HIS A 155 5.15 0.64 13.64
C HIS A 155 5.25 0.26 12.16
N ILE A 156 6.08 -0.73 11.77
CA ILE A 156 6.11 -1.23 10.38
C ILE A 156 4.72 -1.76 9.96
N ASN A 157 4.02 -2.45 10.85
CA ASN A 157 2.65 -2.92 10.60
C ASN A 157 1.66 -1.76 10.45
N ILE A 158 1.78 -0.71 11.28
CA ILE A 158 0.97 0.52 11.16
C ILE A 158 1.22 1.21 9.80
N GLN A 159 2.49 1.33 9.38
CA GLN A 159 2.84 1.90 8.07
C GLN A 159 2.14 1.15 6.93
N ARG A 160 2.20 -0.19 6.97
CA ARG A 160 1.55 -1.05 5.98
C ARG A 160 0.04 -0.84 5.94
N LYS A 161 -0.60 -0.70 7.11
CA LYS A 161 -2.03 -0.41 7.22
C LYS A 161 -2.40 0.95 6.59
N ILE A 162 -1.64 2.01 6.89
CA ILE A 162 -1.89 3.36 6.35
C ILE A 162 -1.77 3.37 4.82
N LEU A 163 -0.72 2.74 4.27
CA LEU A 163 -0.53 2.64 2.81
C LEU A 163 -1.66 1.85 2.14
N ALA A 164 -2.21 0.84 2.81
CA ALA A 164 -3.33 0.07 2.29
C ALA A 164 -4.67 0.80 2.34
N ASP A 165 -4.90 1.55 3.42
CA ASP A 165 -6.06 2.42 3.52
C ASP A 165 -6.05 3.46 2.38
N ALA A 166 -4.87 3.98 2.03
CA ALA A 166 -4.69 4.86 0.89
C ALA A 166 -4.94 4.15 -0.45
N ALA A 167 -4.38 2.96 -0.67
CA ALA A 167 -4.62 2.17 -1.88
C ALA A 167 -6.11 1.86 -2.09
N THR A 168 -6.84 1.62 -1.01
CA THR A 168 -8.29 1.43 -1.03
C THR A 168 -8.99 2.71 -1.46
N SER A 169 -8.65 3.86 -0.87
CA SER A 169 -9.22 5.15 -1.26
C SER A 169 -8.93 5.50 -2.73
N LEU A 170 -7.73 5.23 -3.23
CA LEU A 170 -7.38 5.43 -4.64
C LEU A 170 -8.20 4.54 -5.57
N SER A 171 -8.47 3.28 -5.16
CA SER A 171 -9.32 2.37 -5.95
C SER A 171 -10.76 2.87 -6.06
N ILE A 172 -11.31 3.40 -4.96
CA ILE A 172 -12.65 4.00 -4.94
C ILE A 172 -12.70 5.22 -5.87
N LEU A 173 -11.67 6.07 -5.83
CA LEU A 173 -11.60 7.25 -6.71
C LEU A 173 -11.45 6.87 -8.18
N GLU A 174 -10.69 5.82 -8.50
CA GLU A 174 -10.57 5.27 -9.85
C GLU A 174 -11.92 4.76 -10.39
N GLU A 175 -12.68 4.05 -9.55
CA GLU A 175 -14.04 3.60 -9.88
C GLU A 175 -14.98 4.80 -10.09
N ALA A 176 -14.93 5.80 -9.21
CA ALA A 176 -15.73 7.02 -9.33
C ALA A 176 -15.41 7.82 -10.60
N LEU A 177 -14.13 7.90 -10.98
CA LEU A 177 -13.71 8.51 -12.24
C LEU A 177 -14.28 7.75 -13.44
N THR A 178 -14.23 6.42 -13.41
CA THR A 178 -14.78 5.55 -14.47
C THR A 178 -16.30 5.72 -14.60
N ASN A 179 -17.03 5.72 -13.48
CA ASN A 179 -18.48 5.93 -13.48
C ASN A 179 -18.85 7.33 -14.01
N THR A 180 -18.03 8.34 -13.70
CA THR A 180 -18.22 9.71 -14.24
C THR A 180 -17.96 9.77 -15.74
N GLU A 181 -16.99 9.02 -16.26
CA GLU A 181 -16.80 8.86 -17.72
C GLU A 181 -18.00 8.20 -18.39
N ASP A 182 -18.59 7.17 -17.78
CA ASP A 182 -19.81 6.53 -18.28
C ASP A 182 -20.98 7.52 -18.35
N ARG A 183 -21.15 8.36 -17.32
CA ARG A 183 -22.15 9.44 -17.37
C ARG A 183 -21.82 10.47 -18.44
N LEU A 184 -20.56 10.88 -18.59
CA LEU A 184 -20.13 11.82 -19.64
C LEU A 184 -20.41 11.27 -21.04
N ARG A 185 -20.30 9.95 -21.26
CA ARG A 185 -20.63 9.31 -22.55
C ARG A 185 -22.09 9.49 -22.94
N THR A 186 -23.00 9.65 -21.98
CA THR A 186 -24.41 9.92 -22.30
C THR A 186 -24.59 11.25 -23.02
N TYR A 187 -23.70 12.22 -22.81
CA TYR A 187 -23.72 13.55 -23.43
C TYR A 187 -23.07 13.61 -24.83
N ILE A 188 -22.68 12.47 -25.40
CA ILE A 188 -22.06 12.42 -26.72
C ILE A 188 -23.12 12.68 -27.80
N ASP A 189 -22.81 13.63 -28.68
CA ASP A 189 -23.60 13.97 -29.87
C ASP A 189 -25.09 14.33 -29.58
N ILE A 190 -25.41 14.73 -28.35
CA ILE A 190 -26.75 15.22 -27.96
C ILE A 190 -27.08 16.58 -28.63
N GLY A 191 -26.05 17.37 -28.94
CA GLY A 191 -26.20 18.75 -29.44
C GLY A 191 -26.53 19.77 -28.34
N GLY A 192 -26.44 21.07 -28.68
CA GLY A 192 -26.65 22.16 -27.72
C GLY A 192 -25.50 22.32 -26.71
N ILE A 193 -25.81 22.88 -25.53
CA ILE A 193 -24.82 23.24 -24.49
C ILE A 193 -24.29 22.00 -23.75
N ASN A 194 -25.06 20.90 -23.72
CA ASN A 194 -24.70 19.63 -23.08
C ASN A 194 -24.18 18.62 -24.11
N ASN A 195 -23.19 19.04 -24.90
CA ASN A 195 -22.59 18.21 -25.94
C ASN A 195 -21.09 18.03 -25.72
N ILE A 196 -20.63 16.79 -25.67
CA ILE A 196 -19.22 16.42 -25.66
C ILE A 196 -18.92 15.59 -26.90
N SER A 197 -17.77 15.81 -27.54
CA SER A 197 -17.37 14.96 -28.67
C SER A 197 -16.88 13.61 -28.16
N ARG A 198 -17.07 12.55 -28.95
CA ARG A 198 -16.50 11.23 -28.64
C ARG A 198 -14.99 11.28 -28.38
N SER A 199 -14.25 12.05 -29.19
CA SER A 199 -12.82 12.27 -29.02
C SER A 199 -12.46 12.92 -27.69
N GLU A 200 -13.28 13.86 -27.20
CA GLU A 200 -13.03 14.49 -25.90
C GLU A 200 -13.25 13.51 -24.75
N CYS A 201 -14.31 12.68 -24.80
CA CYS A 201 -14.51 11.58 -23.86
C CYS A 201 -13.35 10.57 -23.87
N GLU A 202 -12.83 10.22 -25.05
CA GLU A 202 -11.67 9.32 -25.18
C GLU A 202 -10.41 9.94 -24.58
N ILE A 203 -10.17 11.24 -24.76
CA ILE A 203 -9.06 11.95 -24.13
C ILE A 203 -9.19 11.92 -22.59
N LEU A 204 -10.39 12.10 -22.03
CA LEU A 204 -10.60 12.02 -20.58
C LEU A 204 -10.27 10.62 -20.06
N ALA A 205 -10.73 9.57 -20.74
CA ALA A 205 -10.42 8.19 -20.38
C ALA A 205 -8.92 7.89 -20.43
N GLN A 206 -8.20 8.37 -21.46
CA GLN A 206 -6.75 8.23 -21.55
C GLN A 206 -6.04 8.97 -20.40
N LYS A 207 -6.50 10.17 -20.04
CA LYS A 207 -5.97 10.92 -18.89
C LYS A 207 -6.20 10.18 -17.57
N ARG A 208 -7.37 9.56 -17.36
CA ARG A 208 -7.61 8.70 -16.19
C ARG A 208 -6.64 7.54 -16.17
N ILE A 209 -6.54 6.77 -17.27
CA ILE A 209 -5.65 5.60 -17.33
C ILE A 209 -4.20 6.01 -17.02
N SER A 210 -3.72 7.12 -17.58
CA SER A 210 -2.40 7.64 -17.27
C SER A 210 -2.24 7.97 -15.78
N LEU A 211 -3.26 8.57 -15.14
CA LEU A 211 -3.25 8.94 -13.73
C LEU A 211 -3.33 7.71 -12.80
N THR A 212 -4.21 6.74 -13.10
CA THR A 212 -4.53 5.62 -12.19
C THR A 212 -3.72 4.35 -12.45
N SER A 213 -3.02 4.23 -13.58
CA SER A 213 -2.18 3.06 -13.88
C SER A 213 -0.90 2.93 -13.03
N GLY A 214 -0.56 3.94 -12.23
CA GLY A 214 0.70 4.01 -11.50
C GLY A 214 1.92 4.35 -12.36
N GLN A 215 1.81 4.30 -13.70
CA GLN A 215 2.90 4.60 -14.63
C GLN A 215 3.37 6.06 -14.53
N LEU A 216 2.43 7.00 -14.46
CA LEU A 216 2.76 8.43 -14.33
C LEU A 216 3.57 8.72 -13.05
N HIS A 217 3.35 7.93 -12.01
CA HIS A 217 3.97 8.10 -10.70
C HIS A 217 5.18 7.19 -10.49
N GLN A 218 5.52 6.32 -11.46
CA GLN A 218 6.50 5.22 -11.30
C GLN A 218 6.27 4.43 -10.01
N PHE A 219 4.99 4.20 -9.71
CA PHE A 219 4.54 3.72 -8.41
C PHE A 219 3.26 2.90 -8.53
N ASP A 220 3.39 1.59 -8.31
CA ASP A 220 2.24 0.68 -8.29
C ASP A 220 1.57 0.65 -6.90
N TYR A 221 0.65 1.58 -6.64
CA TYR A 221 -0.11 1.59 -5.39
C TYR A 221 -0.99 0.36 -5.19
N SER A 222 -1.30 -0.38 -6.25
CA SER A 222 -2.17 -1.56 -6.18
C SER A 222 -1.54 -2.69 -5.36
N PHE A 223 -0.22 -2.73 -5.27
CA PHE A 223 0.53 -3.62 -4.39
C PHE A 223 0.07 -3.53 -2.92
N PHE A 224 -0.29 -2.32 -2.46
CA PHE A 224 -0.72 -2.10 -1.08
C PHE A 224 -2.18 -2.47 -0.84
N LYS A 225 -2.94 -2.94 -1.84
CA LYS A 225 -4.27 -3.50 -1.62
C LYS A 225 -4.13 -4.78 -0.79
N ILE A 226 -4.36 -4.66 0.51
CA ILE A 226 -4.22 -5.77 1.45
C ILE A 226 -5.33 -6.80 1.20
N ASN A 227 -4.93 -8.03 0.83
CA ASN A 227 -5.81 -9.19 0.77
C ASN A 227 -6.26 -9.62 2.17
N LEU A 228 -7.38 -10.36 2.29
CA LEU A 228 -7.96 -10.75 3.59
C LEU A 228 -6.96 -11.46 4.53
N LEU A 229 -6.03 -12.24 3.96
CA LEU A 229 -4.94 -12.92 4.68
C LEU A 229 -3.87 -11.97 5.21
N ASP A 230 -3.51 -10.94 4.44
CA ASP A 230 -2.60 -9.90 4.90
C ASP A 230 -3.25 -9.03 6.01
N LYS A 231 -4.57 -8.81 5.95
CA LYS A 231 -5.32 -8.13 7.03
C LYS A 231 -5.25 -8.92 8.34
N THR A 232 -5.34 -10.25 8.27
CA THR A 232 -5.28 -11.13 9.45
C THR A 232 -3.86 -11.22 10.02
N ALA A 233 -2.83 -11.29 9.17
CA ALA A 233 -1.44 -11.26 9.61
C ALA A 233 -1.08 -9.94 10.31
N ILE A 234 -1.53 -8.79 9.76
CA ILE A 234 -1.35 -7.47 10.37
C ILE A 234 -2.15 -7.35 11.67
N ALA A 235 -3.39 -7.84 11.72
CA ALA A 235 -4.22 -7.81 12.92
C ALA A 235 -3.68 -8.70 14.06
N MET A 236 -2.95 -9.77 13.72
CA MET A 236 -2.29 -10.64 14.70
C MET A 236 -0.85 -10.20 15.03
N GLY A 237 -0.39 -9.05 14.52
CA GLY A 237 0.96 -8.53 14.80
C GLY A 237 2.11 -9.41 14.30
N MET A 238 1.84 -10.35 13.39
CA MET A 238 2.83 -11.34 12.98
C MET A 238 3.81 -10.75 11.96
N TYR A 239 5.11 -10.77 12.28
CA TYR A 239 6.20 -10.43 11.37
C TYR A 239 7.17 -11.61 11.24
N LEU A 240 7.03 -12.38 10.16
CA LEU A 240 7.88 -13.53 9.87
C LEU A 240 8.93 -13.15 8.82
N LYS A 241 10.23 -13.16 9.18
CA LYS A 241 11.34 -12.71 8.32
C LYS A 241 11.37 -13.36 6.92
N GLU A 242 10.97 -14.62 6.78
CA GLU A 242 10.83 -15.29 5.48
C GLU A 242 9.72 -14.67 4.61
N THR A 243 8.55 -14.42 5.18
CA THR A 243 7.45 -13.71 4.50
C THR A 243 7.81 -12.24 4.22
N THR A 244 8.60 -11.63 5.10
CA THR A 244 9.09 -10.27 4.96
C THR A 244 10.11 -10.14 3.84
N SER A 245 11.00 -11.11 3.64
CA SER A 245 11.98 -11.11 2.55
C SER A 245 11.29 -11.21 1.19
N GLN A 246 10.27 -12.08 1.09
CA GLN A 246 9.40 -12.17 -0.09
C GLN A 246 8.60 -10.87 -0.30
N TYR A 247 8.06 -10.28 0.78
CA TYR A 247 7.38 -8.98 0.74
C TYR A 247 8.32 -7.86 0.28
N LEU A 248 9.54 -7.79 0.79
CA LEU A 248 10.55 -6.81 0.41
C LEU A 248 10.94 -6.94 -1.08
N GLY A 249 11.08 -8.18 -1.57
CA GLY A 249 11.32 -8.45 -2.98
C GLY A 249 10.21 -7.94 -3.89
N LYS A 250 8.94 -8.03 -3.45
CA LYS A 250 7.80 -7.46 -4.18
C LYS A 250 7.69 -5.94 -4.00
N LEU A 251 7.86 -5.42 -2.79
CA LEU A 251 7.83 -4.00 -2.48
C LEU A 251 8.91 -3.22 -3.25
N SER A 252 10.08 -3.81 -3.46
CA SER A 252 11.13 -3.18 -4.27
C SER A 252 10.73 -3.02 -5.74
N LYS A 253 9.83 -3.87 -6.27
CA LYS A 253 9.30 -3.77 -7.63
C LYS A 253 8.20 -2.71 -7.79
N VAL A 254 7.66 -2.20 -6.68
CA VAL A 254 6.63 -1.15 -6.69
C VAL A 254 7.19 0.18 -7.20
N PHE A 255 8.49 0.42 -7.02
CA PHE A 255 9.21 1.64 -7.38
C PHE A 255 10.14 1.42 -8.59
N GLY A 256 9.85 0.40 -9.41
CA GLY A 256 10.69 -0.03 -10.54
C GLY A 256 10.26 0.53 -11.88
#